data_AF-A0AAV1Y0B8-F1
#
_entry.id   AF-A0AAV1Y0B8-F1
#
_cell.length_a   1.000
_cell.length_b   1.000
_cell.length_c   1.000
_cell.angle_alpha   90.00
_cell.angle_beta   90.00
_cell.angle_gamma   90.00
#
_symmetry.space_group_name_H-M   'P 1'
#
loop_
_entity.id
_entity.type
_entity.pdbx_description
1 polymer ?
#
loop_
_entity_poly.entity_id
_entity_poly.type
_entity_poly.pdbx_seq_one_letter_code
_entity_poly.pdbx_strand_id
1 'polypeptide(L)'
;MVLHSPSLSLSLFSTHSFFPSPTNLIFRNNTSVFLSHVNSPLSYKRRVFSCHASKPTSQNSILRRDLMLLGLTSLSLTSPLSVTLAEEEPKMALFTDEVNAYSYLYPVELPSRKFVFKWVESRKPERYSSAAPLSPDARLRIVSERVDIIDNLIISVTIGPPNPTFIKSNDKSTWTAKDVADSVLSDKSALRVTSSQRLAESSVLDTHSSEIDGEPYWYCEYLVRKSPTKLTQDSNIYRHYLATTAERNGYFYSVNASTLSPQWKKVGPLLEKTVSSFRLVSPTENYIAPDKDPWRFW
;
A
#
# COMPACT_ATOMS: atom_id res chain seq x y z
N MET A 1 28.25 -55.93 39.91
CA MET A 1 28.55 -54.52 39.63
C MET A 1 28.41 -54.32 38.12
N VAL A 2 27.38 -53.56 37.72
CA VAL A 2 27.16 -52.83 36.45
C VAL A 2 27.18 -53.57 35.10
N LEU A 3 25.95 -53.73 34.57
CA LEU A 3 25.39 -53.52 33.22
C LEU A 3 26.07 -54.07 31.94
N HIS A 4 25.28 -54.89 31.21
CA HIS A 4 25.09 -54.79 29.76
C HIS A 4 23.65 -55.22 29.37
N SER A 5 23.15 -54.59 28.30
CA SER A 5 21.81 -54.59 27.68
C SER A 5 21.23 -55.97 27.30
N PRO A 6 19.94 -56.11 26.89
CA PRO A 6 19.53 -55.73 25.52
C PRO A 6 18.07 -55.24 25.33
N SER A 7 17.86 -54.75 24.11
CA SER A 7 16.62 -54.47 23.35
C SER A 7 15.45 -55.45 23.56
N LEU A 8 14.21 -54.96 23.36
CA LEU A 8 13.24 -55.54 22.40
C LEU A 8 11.98 -54.68 22.23
N SER A 9 11.57 -54.59 20.98
CA SER A 9 10.35 -54.02 20.40
C SER A 9 9.07 -54.73 20.81
N LEU A 10 7.97 -54.00 20.99
CA LEU A 10 6.60 -54.53 20.99
C LEU A 10 5.63 -53.46 20.42
N SER A 11 5.19 -53.66 19.18
CA SER A 11 3.98 -53.02 18.63
C SER A 11 2.82 -53.99 18.81
N LEU A 12 1.79 -53.56 19.53
CA LEU A 12 0.55 -54.31 19.75
C LEU A 12 -0.58 -53.70 18.93
N PHE A 13 -1.30 -54.60 18.26
CA PHE A 13 -2.54 -54.41 17.55
C PHE A 13 -3.66 -53.89 18.46
N SER A 14 -4.63 -53.16 17.91
CA SER A 14 -6.01 -53.23 18.40
C SER A 14 -7.02 -53.05 17.27
N THR A 15 -7.97 -53.98 17.24
CA THR A 15 -9.04 -54.18 16.28
C THR A 15 -10.36 -53.54 16.74
N HIS A 16 -11.16 -53.17 15.73
CA HIS A 16 -12.61 -52.98 15.61
C HIS A 16 -13.56 -53.02 16.83
N SER A 17 -14.53 -52.09 16.82
CA SER A 17 -15.96 -52.43 16.99
C SER A 17 -16.88 -51.35 16.37
N PHE A 18 -17.89 -51.82 15.65
CA PHE A 18 -18.93 -51.10 14.89
C PHE A 18 -20.26 -50.98 15.68
N PHE A 19 -21.16 -50.13 15.14
CA PHE A 19 -22.65 -50.07 15.25
C PHE A 19 -23.28 -49.02 16.21
N PRO A 20 -24.55 -48.55 16.00
CA PRO A 20 -25.05 -47.74 14.87
C PRO A 20 -26.07 -46.60 15.25
N SER A 21 -26.32 -45.65 14.31
CA SER A 21 -27.50 -44.78 13.94
C SER A 21 -28.71 -44.51 14.90
N PRO A 22 -29.71 -43.62 14.59
CA PRO A 22 -29.91 -42.60 13.54
C PRO A 22 -30.37 -41.23 14.14
N THR A 23 -30.67 -40.11 13.46
CA THR A 23 -31.89 -39.79 12.66
C THR A 23 -31.83 -38.27 12.31
N ASN A 24 -32.03 -37.88 11.03
CA ASN A 24 -33.19 -37.10 10.50
C ASN A 24 -33.28 -35.60 10.96
N LEU A 25 -33.38 -34.52 10.16
CA LEU A 25 -34.15 -34.23 8.93
C LEU A 25 -33.73 -32.87 8.27
N ILE A 26 -33.74 -32.87 6.93
CA ILE A 26 -34.40 -31.91 6.00
C ILE A 26 -33.81 -30.51 5.69
N PHE A 27 -33.27 -30.44 4.46
CA PHE A 27 -33.46 -29.49 3.31
C PHE A 27 -33.48 -27.96 3.50
N ARG A 28 -32.73 -27.26 2.62
CA ARG A 28 -33.31 -26.64 1.40
C ARG A 28 -32.24 -26.30 0.33
N ASN A 29 -32.30 -27.03 -0.78
CA ASN A 29 -31.69 -26.69 -2.07
C ASN A 29 -32.37 -25.45 -2.67
N ASN A 30 -31.60 -24.59 -3.35
CA ASN A 30 -32.09 -23.79 -4.47
C ASN A 30 -31.03 -23.76 -5.57
N THR A 31 -31.17 -24.69 -6.51
CA THR A 31 -30.65 -24.61 -7.87
C THR A 31 -31.65 -23.83 -8.73
N SER A 32 -31.23 -22.74 -9.38
CA SER A 32 -31.97 -22.14 -10.49
C SER A 32 -31.10 -22.09 -11.74
N VAL A 33 -31.27 -23.13 -12.55
CA VAL A 33 -31.50 -23.11 -14.00
C VAL A 33 -30.82 -21.98 -14.80
N PHE A 34 -29.80 -22.39 -15.55
CA PHE A 34 -29.34 -21.75 -16.78
C PHE A 34 -30.45 -21.81 -17.85
N LEU A 35 -30.76 -20.69 -18.48
CA LEU A 35 -31.53 -20.65 -19.72
C LEU A 35 -30.76 -19.85 -20.76
N SER A 36 -30.28 -20.57 -21.77
CA SER A 36 -29.65 -20.08 -22.99
C SER A 36 -30.72 -19.71 -24.03
N HIS A 37 -30.64 -18.52 -24.62
CA HIS A 37 -31.15 -18.22 -25.97
C HIS A 37 -30.36 -17.03 -26.54
N VAL A 38 -29.47 -17.27 -27.51
CA VAL A 38 -29.61 -17.08 -28.98
C VAL A 38 -29.43 -15.63 -29.47
N ASN A 39 -28.50 -15.51 -30.43
CA ASN A 39 -28.00 -14.35 -31.16
C ASN A 39 -29.07 -13.44 -31.81
N SER A 40 -28.81 -12.14 -31.85
CA SER A 40 -28.97 -11.32 -33.07
C SER A 40 -28.17 -9.99 -32.97
N PRO A 41 -27.57 -9.50 -34.08
CA PRO A 41 -26.79 -8.26 -34.08
C PRO A 41 -27.65 -7.08 -34.54
N LEU A 42 -27.59 -5.94 -33.84
CA LEU A 42 -28.14 -4.68 -34.35
C LEU A 42 -27.07 -3.61 -34.49
N SER A 43 -26.86 -3.23 -35.74
CA SER A 43 -26.04 -2.10 -36.17
C SER A 43 -26.57 -0.79 -35.60
N TYR A 44 -25.67 0.06 -35.09
CA TYR A 44 -25.98 1.48 -34.95
C TYR A 44 -24.94 2.34 -35.68
N LYS A 45 -25.48 3.17 -36.56
CA LYS A 45 -24.82 4.08 -37.50
C LYS A 45 -23.86 5.03 -36.78
N ARG A 46 -22.61 5.04 -37.23
CA ARG A 46 -21.65 6.14 -37.04
C ARG A 46 -22.05 7.28 -37.99
N ARG A 47 -22.44 8.45 -37.46
CA ARG A 47 -22.62 9.67 -38.26
C ARG A 47 -21.52 10.67 -37.91
N VAL A 48 -20.72 10.95 -38.93
CA VAL A 48 -19.64 11.94 -38.99
C VAL A 48 -20.23 13.35 -38.90
N PHE A 49 -19.61 14.22 -38.11
CA PHE A 49 -19.71 15.67 -38.29
C PHE A 49 -18.30 16.26 -38.36
N SER A 50 -18.01 16.81 -39.54
CA SER A 50 -16.89 17.70 -39.83
C SER A 50 -17.45 19.12 -39.83
N CYS A 51 -16.77 20.05 -39.17
CA CYS A 51 -16.95 21.47 -39.43
C CYS A 51 -15.62 22.21 -39.32
N HIS A 52 -15.34 22.87 -40.44
CA HIS A 52 -14.19 23.68 -40.80
C HIS A 52 -13.78 24.76 -39.79
N ALA A 53 -12.46 24.94 -39.71
CA ALA A 53 -11.80 26.11 -39.13
C ALA A 53 -12.09 27.37 -39.95
N SER A 54 -12.46 28.45 -39.27
CA SER A 54 -12.57 29.80 -39.83
C SER A 54 -11.37 30.65 -39.38
N LYS A 55 -10.56 31.08 -40.34
CA LYS A 55 -9.65 32.23 -40.21
C LYS A 55 -10.43 33.51 -40.50
N PRO A 56 -10.09 34.64 -39.86
CA PRO A 56 -10.25 35.94 -40.47
C PRO A 56 -8.90 36.55 -40.83
N THR A 57 -8.74 36.88 -42.11
CA THR A 57 -7.70 37.76 -42.66
C THR A 57 -8.37 39.10 -42.98
N SER A 58 -7.83 40.22 -42.50
CA SER A 58 -8.09 41.57 -43.05
C SER A 58 -7.08 42.56 -42.43
N GLN A 59 -5.95 42.79 -43.11
CA GLN A 59 -5.62 43.97 -43.93
C GLN A 59 -4.92 45.11 -43.16
N ASN A 60 -3.60 45.11 -43.32
CA ASN A 60 -2.73 46.21 -43.76
C ASN A 60 -3.15 47.67 -43.48
N SER A 61 -2.34 48.36 -42.68
CA SER A 61 -1.93 49.73 -43.01
C SER A 61 -0.47 49.96 -42.62
N ILE A 62 0.18 50.80 -43.41
CA ILE A 62 1.61 50.82 -43.71
C ILE A 62 2.37 51.77 -42.78
N LEU A 63 3.57 51.33 -42.37
CA LEU A 63 4.65 52.07 -41.72
C LEU A 63 5.19 53.21 -42.61
N ARG A 64 5.50 54.38 -42.01
CA ARG A 64 6.73 55.17 -42.24
C ARG A 64 6.63 56.56 -41.58
N ARG A 65 7.41 56.79 -40.52
CA ARG A 65 8.51 57.76 -40.48
C ARG A 65 9.24 57.70 -39.14
N ASP A 66 10.56 57.80 -39.28
CA ASP A 66 11.61 57.43 -38.37
C ASP A 66 11.91 58.48 -37.28
N LEU A 67 12.36 57.94 -36.14
CA LEU A 67 13.51 58.36 -35.33
C LEU A 67 13.53 59.78 -34.75
N MET A 68 13.46 59.88 -33.41
CA MET A 68 14.56 60.40 -32.57
C MET A 68 14.29 60.20 -31.06
N LEU A 69 15.20 59.43 -30.45
CA LEU A 69 15.90 59.65 -29.17
C LEU A 69 15.21 59.56 -27.78
N LEU A 70 15.91 58.78 -26.94
CA LEU A 70 16.16 58.92 -25.48
C LEU A 70 15.26 58.16 -24.50
N GLY A 71 15.81 57.04 -24.00
CA GLY A 71 16.18 56.87 -22.59
C GLY A 71 15.05 56.84 -21.55
N LEU A 72 14.80 55.65 -21.00
CA LEU A 72 15.01 55.31 -19.58
C LEU A 72 14.52 53.87 -19.32
N THR A 73 15.37 53.10 -18.66
CA THR A 73 15.15 51.72 -18.21
C THR A 73 14.03 51.64 -17.16
N SER A 74 13.01 50.81 -17.39
CA SER A 74 12.23 50.21 -16.29
C SER A 74 11.94 48.74 -16.61
N LEU A 75 12.64 47.86 -15.88
CA LEU A 75 12.36 46.42 -15.87
C LEU A 75 11.05 46.23 -15.09
N SER A 76 9.94 46.09 -15.80
CA SER A 76 8.69 45.64 -15.20
C SER A 76 8.79 44.12 -14.98
N LEU A 77 9.23 43.70 -13.79
CA LEU A 77 9.06 42.31 -13.34
C LEU A 77 7.57 42.10 -13.00
N THR A 78 6.76 41.79 -13.99
CA THR A 78 5.47 41.12 -13.72
C THR A 78 5.78 39.64 -13.51
N SER A 79 6.24 39.29 -12.31
CA SER A 79 6.21 37.91 -11.86
C SER A 79 4.75 37.51 -11.66
N PRO A 80 4.24 36.42 -12.28
CA PRO A 80 2.92 35.94 -11.96
C PRO A 80 2.97 35.46 -10.51
N LEU A 81 2.22 36.14 -9.65
CA LEU A 81 1.86 35.69 -8.33
C LEU A 81 1.21 34.30 -8.49
N SER A 82 2.00 33.24 -8.34
CA SER A 82 1.44 31.93 -8.01
C SER A 82 0.79 32.12 -6.66
N VAL A 83 -0.53 32.21 -6.66
CA VAL A 83 -1.36 32.05 -5.47
C VAL A 83 -1.09 30.65 -4.98
N THR A 84 -0.07 30.50 -4.15
CA THR A 84 0.10 29.34 -3.29
C THR A 84 -1.11 29.43 -2.36
N LEU A 85 -2.14 28.64 -2.67
CA LEU A 85 -3.19 28.33 -1.72
C LEU A 85 -2.42 27.83 -0.50
N ALA A 86 -2.39 28.64 0.57
CA ALA A 86 -1.64 28.34 1.78
C ALA A 86 -2.06 26.94 2.23
N GLU A 87 -1.20 25.96 1.93
CA GLU A 87 -1.47 24.57 2.24
C GLU A 87 -1.38 24.49 3.75
N GLU A 88 -2.54 24.33 4.38
CA GLU A 88 -2.63 24.25 5.82
C GLU A 88 -1.75 23.10 6.31
N GLU A 89 -0.69 23.42 7.06
CA GLU A 89 0.17 22.38 7.59
C GLU A 89 -0.58 21.58 8.66
N PRO A 90 -0.75 20.26 8.46
CA PRO A 90 -1.31 19.41 9.50
C PRO A 90 -0.35 19.34 10.68
N LYS A 91 -0.91 19.27 11.89
CA LYS A 91 -0.13 18.98 13.09
C LYS A 91 0.25 17.51 13.05
N MET A 92 1.53 17.24 12.86
CA MET A 92 2.09 15.88 12.84
C MET A 92 2.78 15.57 14.16
N ALA A 93 2.78 14.30 14.58
CA ALA A 93 3.62 13.81 15.65
C ALA A 93 4.67 12.83 15.10
N LEU A 94 5.85 12.84 15.72
CA LEU A 94 6.91 11.89 15.41
C LEU A 94 6.69 10.59 16.18
N PHE A 95 6.74 9.48 15.45
CA PHE A 95 6.86 8.15 16.00
C PHE A 95 8.26 7.62 15.72
N THR A 96 8.88 7.03 16.75
CA THR A 96 10.19 6.38 16.66
C THR A 96 10.09 5.00 17.30
N ASP A 97 10.55 3.98 16.58
CA ASP A 97 10.73 2.63 17.10
C ASP A 97 12.22 2.34 17.24
N GLU A 98 12.69 2.25 18.48
CA GLU A 98 14.09 1.92 18.79
C GLU A 98 14.42 0.44 18.57
N VAL A 99 13.42 -0.45 18.68
CA VAL A 99 13.62 -1.90 18.58
C VAL A 99 13.94 -2.29 17.14
N ASN A 100 13.20 -1.73 16.19
CA ASN A 100 13.43 -1.96 14.76
C ASN A 100 14.18 -0.81 14.07
N ALA A 101 14.52 0.25 14.82
CA ALA A 101 15.29 1.41 14.39
C ALA A 101 14.74 2.12 13.14
N TYR A 102 13.48 2.55 13.21
CA TYR A 102 12.86 3.42 12.20
C TYR A 102 12.04 4.54 12.84
N SER A 103 11.69 5.56 12.06
CA SER A 103 10.79 6.63 12.47
C SER A 103 9.88 7.09 11.33
N TYR A 104 8.75 7.71 11.67
CA TYR A 104 7.87 8.40 10.73
C TYR A 104 6.99 9.42 11.45
N LEU A 105 6.48 10.40 10.71
CA LEU A 105 5.48 11.35 11.17
C LEU A 105 4.08 10.83 10.90
N TYR A 106 3.11 11.08 11.78
CA TYR A 106 1.69 10.77 11.55
C TYR A 106 0.79 11.95 11.93
N PRO A 107 -0.35 12.15 11.25
CA PRO A 107 -1.20 13.30 11.47
C PRO A 107 -1.99 13.17 12.77
N VAL A 108 -1.99 14.21 13.61
CA VAL A 108 -2.70 14.22 14.91
C VAL A 108 -3.92 15.13 14.86
N GLU A 109 -3.77 16.30 14.25
CA GLU A 109 -4.84 17.30 14.14
C GLU A 109 -4.74 18.02 12.79
N LEU A 110 -5.90 18.38 12.25
CA LEU A 110 -6.05 19.34 11.16
C LEU A 110 -6.83 20.56 11.70
N PRO A 111 -6.12 21.63 12.12
CA PRO A 111 -6.70 22.74 12.86
C PRO A 111 -7.91 23.43 12.19
N SER A 112 -7.87 23.67 10.89
CA SER A 112 -8.92 24.39 10.15
C SER A 112 -10.26 23.65 10.15
N ARG A 113 -10.21 22.31 10.20
CA ARG A 113 -11.39 21.45 10.17
C ARG A 113 -11.79 20.98 11.56
N LYS A 114 -11.09 21.42 12.61
CA LYS A 114 -11.20 20.91 13.98
C LYS A 114 -11.20 19.38 14.02
N PHE A 115 -10.46 18.78 13.08
CA PHE A 115 -10.45 17.34 12.88
C PHE A 115 -9.30 16.77 13.69
N VAL A 116 -9.61 15.86 14.61
CA VAL A 116 -8.65 15.26 15.53
C VAL A 116 -8.62 13.76 15.27
N PHE A 117 -7.48 13.24 14.86
CA PHE A 117 -7.29 11.82 14.62
C PHE A 117 -7.28 11.07 15.96
N LYS A 118 -8.02 9.97 16.06
CA LYS A 118 -8.13 9.14 17.26
C LYS A 118 -7.38 7.84 17.06
N TRP A 119 -6.06 7.95 16.99
CA TRP A 119 -5.16 6.82 16.82
C TRP A 119 -5.20 5.89 18.04
N VAL A 120 -5.39 4.61 17.76
CA VAL A 120 -5.21 3.50 18.69
C VAL A 120 -4.08 2.63 18.16
N GLU A 121 -3.11 2.33 19.01
CA GLU A 121 -2.07 1.33 18.71
C GLU A 121 -2.71 -0.06 18.79
N SER A 122 -3.13 -0.59 17.64
CA SER A 122 -3.66 -1.96 17.56
C SER A 122 -2.54 -2.99 17.74
N ARG A 123 -1.31 -2.65 17.34
CA ARG A 123 -0.10 -3.44 17.59
C ARG A 123 1.03 -2.53 18.05
N LYS A 124 1.52 -2.78 19.27
CA LYS A 124 2.71 -2.12 19.77
C LYS A 124 3.93 -2.52 18.94
N PRO A 125 4.97 -1.67 18.89
CA PRO A 125 6.24 -2.03 18.30
C PRO A 125 6.78 -3.33 18.90
N GLU A 126 6.92 -4.34 18.06
CA GLU A 126 7.43 -5.66 18.41
C GLU A 126 8.65 -5.98 17.55
N ARG A 127 9.48 -6.88 18.06
CA ARG A 127 10.59 -7.43 17.27
C ARG A 127 10.02 -8.15 16.05
N TYR A 128 10.70 -8.07 14.91
CA TYR A 128 10.34 -8.83 13.71
C TYR A 128 10.09 -10.32 14.00
N SER A 129 10.89 -10.91 14.89
CA SER A 129 10.80 -12.30 15.34
C SER A 129 9.62 -12.64 16.24
N SER A 130 8.94 -11.67 16.81
CA SER A 130 7.76 -11.88 17.67
C SER A 130 6.47 -11.49 16.95
N ALA A 131 6.58 -10.67 15.92
CA ALA A 131 5.47 -10.18 15.14
C ALA A 131 4.82 -11.29 14.30
N ALA A 132 3.50 -11.43 14.41
CA ALA A 132 2.76 -12.48 13.73
C ALA A 132 2.83 -12.38 12.18
N PRO A 133 2.90 -13.52 11.46
CA PRO A 133 2.77 -13.57 10.00
C PRO A 133 1.49 -12.90 9.48
N LEU A 134 1.55 -12.38 8.25
CA LEU A 134 0.34 -12.00 7.50
C LEU A 134 -0.46 -13.21 6.98
N SER A 135 0.22 -14.32 6.72
CA SER A 135 -0.33 -15.62 6.29
C SER A 135 0.67 -16.73 6.67
N PRO A 136 0.28 -18.02 6.64
CA PRO A 136 1.18 -19.13 7.00
C PRO A 136 2.49 -19.13 6.21
N ASP A 137 2.42 -18.75 4.92
CA ASP A 137 3.56 -18.70 4.01
C ASP A 137 4.13 -17.26 3.90
N ALA A 138 3.54 -16.27 4.57
CA ALA A 138 3.98 -14.87 4.46
C ALA A 138 5.31 -14.65 5.17
N ARG A 139 6.22 -14.02 4.45
CA ARG A 139 7.55 -13.66 4.94
C ARG A 139 7.57 -12.28 5.60
N LEU A 140 6.59 -11.43 5.28
CA LEU A 140 6.38 -10.15 5.95
C LEU A 140 5.68 -10.33 7.31
N ARG A 141 6.09 -9.53 8.29
CA ARG A 141 5.52 -9.43 9.63
C ARG A 141 5.10 -7.99 9.91
N ILE A 142 3.93 -7.79 10.53
CA ILE A 142 3.49 -6.45 10.99
C ILE A 142 4.11 -6.19 12.35
N VAL A 143 5.12 -5.33 12.41
CA VAL A 143 5.85 -5.01 13.65
C VAL A 143 5.23 -3.87 14.44
N SER A 144 4.41 -3.03 13.80
CA SER A 144 3.67 -1.96 14.47
C SER A 144 2.45 -1.58 13.65
N GLU A 145 1.34 -1.25 14.32
CA GLU A 145 0.12 -0.82 13.64
C GLU A 145 -0.66 0.19 14.50
N ARG A 146 -1.12 1.25 13.84
CA ARG A 146 -1.99 2.28 14.38
C ARG A 146 -3.22 2.41 13.51
N VAL A 147 -4.37 2.48 14.16
CA VAL A 147 -5.67 2.58 13.49
C VAL A 147 -6.44 3.77 14.03
N ASP A 148 -6.99 4.58 13.14
CA ASP A 148 -8.07 5.50 13.49
C ASP A 148 -9.38 4.77 13.24
N ILE A 149 -10.08 4.43 14.32
CA ILE A 149 -11.31 3.65 14.24
C ILE A 149 -12.46 4.49 13.67
N ILE A 150 -12.45 5.81 13.89
CA ILE A 150 -13.52 6.71 13.49
C ILE A 150 -13.44 6.95 11.99
N ASP A 151 -12.26 7.33 11.51
CA ASP A 151 -12.04 7.68 10.12
C ASP A 151 -11.47 6.52 9.29
N ASN A 152 -11.30 5.35 9.90
CA ASN A 152 -10.89 4.11 9.22
C ASN A 152 -9.52 4.22 8.54
N LEU A 153 -8.60 4.94 9.18
CA LEU A 153 -7.23 5.13 8.73
C LEU A 153 -6.36 4.05 9.34
N ILE A 154 -5.35 3.59 8.59
CA ILE A 154 -4.40 2.58 9.10
C ILE A 154 -3.01 3.02 8.70
N ILE A 155 -2.11 3.08 9.68
CA ILE A 155 -0.66 3.18 9.46
C ILE A 155 -0.04 1.92 10.04
N SER A 156 0.70 1.17 9.23
CA SER A 156 1.35 -0.08 9.63
C SER A 156 2.77 -0.13 9.12
N VAL A 157 3.66 -0.72 9.90
CA VAL A 157 5.02 -1.02 9.47
C VAL A 157 5.19 -2.52 9.37
N THR A 158 5.66 -2.97 8.22
CA THR A 158 5.96 -4.36 7.95
C THR A 158 7.44 -4.53 7.68
N ILE A 159 8.01 -5.60 8.22
CA ILE A 159 9.40 -6.01 7.96
C ILE A 159 9.38 -7.40 7.34
N GLY A 160 10.31 -7.69 6.43
CA GLY A 160 10.58 -9.05 5.97
C GLY A 160 11.56 -9.11 4.80
N PRO A 161 12.02 -10.31 4.43
CA PRO A 161 13.03 -10.48 3.39
C PRO A 161 12.45 -10.20 1.98
N PRO A 162 13.25 -9.67 1.04
CA PRO A 162 12.86 -9.54 -0.35
C PRO A 162 12.38 -10.87 -0.97
N ASN A 163 11.40 -10.81 -1.87
CA ASN A 163 10.98 -11.96 -2.67
C ASN A 163 12.00 -12.29 -3.76
N PRO A 164 12.65 -13.46 -3.72
CA PRO A 164 13.64 -13.85 -4.73
C PRO A 164 13.03 -14.02 -6.13
N THR A 165 11.69 -14.14 -6.24
CA THR A 165 10.99 -14.17 -7.53
C THR A 165 11.15 -12.84 -8.28
N PHE A 166 11.15 -11.72 -7.55
CA PHE A 166 11.20 -10.36 -8.11
C PHE A 166 12.59 -9.74 -7.93
N ILE A 167 13.19 -9.92 -6.75
CA ILE A 167 14.49 -9.37 -6.37
C ILE A 167 15.55 -10.47 -6.51
N LYS A 168 16.25 -10.49 -7.64
CA LYS A 168 17.19 -11.57 -8.00
C LYS A 168 18.65 -11.30 -7.60
N SER A 169 19.00 -10.02 -7.43
CA SER A 169 20.34 -9.58 -7.09
C SER A 169 20.34 -8.96 -5.70
N ASN A 170 21.47 -9.05 -4.99
CA ASN A 170 21.69 -8.32 -3.74
C ASN A 170 22.11 -6.86 -3.97
N ASP A 171 22.42 -6.49 -5.21
CA ASP A 171 22.78 -5.13 -5.58
C ASP A 171 21.52 -4.25 -5.70
N LYS A 172 21.33 -3.36 -4.73
CA LYS A 172 20.18 -2.44 -4.64
C LYS A 172 20.03 -1.55 -5.88
N SER A 173 21.14 -1.19 -6.54
CA SER A 173 21.12 -0.29 -7.69
C SER A 173 20.39 -0.89 -8.90
N THR A 174 20.26 -2.22 -8.92
CA THR A 174 19.54 -2.95 -9.98
C THR A 174 18.04 -3.02 -9.76
N TRP A 175 17.53 -2.62 -8.58
CA TRP A 175 16.13 -2.80 -8.22
C TRP A 175 15.28 -1.63 -8.68
N THR A 176 14.21 -1.92 -9.41
CA THR A 176 13.21 -0.91 -9.76
C THR A 176 12.17 -0.77 -8.64
N ALA A 177 11.55 0.41 -8.52
CA ALA A 177 10.44 0.62 -7.58
C ALA A 177 9.29 -0.36 -7.77
N LYS A 178 9.06 -0.76 -9.02
CA LYS A 178 8.06 -1.77 -9.36
C LYS A 178 8.44 -3.16 -8.83
N ASP A 179 9.67 -3.61 -9.01
CA ASP A 179 10.11 -4.92 -8.52
C ASP A 179 10.02 -5.00 -6.98
N VAL A 180 10.37 -3.91 -6.30
CA VAL A 180 10.23 -3.80 -4.84
C VAL A 180 8.76 -3.82 -4.42
N ALA A 181 7.90 -3.08 -5.11
CA ALA A 181 6.47 -3.09 -4.86
C ALA A 181 5.86 -4.49 -5.08
N ASP A 182 6.15 -5.14 -6.20
CA ASP A 182 5.66 -6.49 -6.52
C ASP A 182 6.16 -7.52 -5.50
N SER A 183 7.42 -7.40 -5.07
CA SER A 183 8.03 -8.20 -4.00
C SER A 183 7.26 -8.09 -2.69
N VAL A 184 7.01 -6.86 -2.20
CA VAL A 184 6.28 -6.61 -0.94
C VAL A 184 4.80 -7.03 -1.06
N LEU A 185 4.13 -6.66 -2.15
CA LEU A 185 2.70 -6.92 -2.33
C LEU A 185 2.40 -8.41 -2.53
N SER A 186 3.32 -9.17 -3.12
CA SER A 186 3.17 -10.62 -3.27
C SER A 186 3.00 -11.33 -1.92
N ASP A 187 3.76 -10.94 -0.90
CA ASP A 187 3.71 -11.52 0.45
C ASP A 187 2.53 -11.01 1.29
N LYS A 188 1.97 -9.84 0.94
CA LYS A 188 0.78 -9.29 1.62
C LYS A 188 -0.51 -10.00 1.23
N SER A 189 -0.52 -10.70 0.10
CA SER A 189 -1.71 -11.44 -0.34
C SER A 189 -1.94 -12.66 0.56
N ALA A 190 -2.91 -12.56 1.47
CA ALA A 190 -3.17 -13.58 2.50
C ALA A 190 -3.85 -14.85 1.96
N LEU A 191 -4.33 -14.83 0.72
CA LEU A 191 -5.10 -15.92 0.13
C LEU A 191 -4.36 -16.49 -1.09
N ARG A 192 -4.37 -17.83 -1.21
CA ARG A 192 -3.92 -18.55 -2.43
C ARG A 192 -4.94 -18.33 -3.55
N VAL A 193 -4.98 -17.11 -4.06
CA VAL A 193 -5.85 -16.68 -5.13
C VAL A 193 -5.11 -16.85 -6.46
N THR A 194 -5.83 -17.18 -7.54
CA THR A 194 -5.26 -17.16 -8.89
C THR A 194 -4.81 -15.74 -9.24
N SER A 195 -3.78 -15.58 -10.08
CA SER A 195 -3.27 -14.27 -10.47
C SER A 195 -4.37 -13.33 -11.00
N SER A 196 -5.36 -13.87 -11.72
CA SER A 196 -6.52 -13.11 -12.23
C SER A 196 -7.42 -12.56 -11.13
N GLN A 197 -7.68 -13.32 -10.08
CA GLN A 197 -8.51 -12.86 -8.97
C GLN A 197 -7.72 -11.93 -8.03
N ARG A 198 -6.38 -12.02 -7.96
CA ARG A 198 -5.53 -11.01 -7.29
C ARG A 198 -5.56 -9.65 -8.00
N LEU A 199 -5.52 -9.64 -9.33
CA LEU A 199 -5.66 -8.41 -10.13
C LEU A 199 -7.06 -7.78 -9.96
N ALA A 200 -8.09 -8.58 -9.67
CA ALA A 200 -9.43 -8.09 -9.36
C ALA A 200 -9.56 -7.53 -7.93
N GLU A 201 -8.63 -7.87 -7.04
CA GLU A 201 -8.63 -7.50 -5.62
C GLU A 201 -7.62 -6.40 -5.30
N SER A 202 -6.55 -6.23 -6.08
CA SER A 202 -5.55 -5.19 -5.88
C SER A 202 -4.98 -4.65 -7.19
N SER A 203 -4.72 -3.35 -7.25
CA SER A 203 -4.11 -2.69 -8.41
C SER A 203 -3.06 -1.68 -7.98
N VAL A 204 -1.85 -1.78 -8.52
CA VAL A 204 -0.79 -0.77 -8.35
C VAL A 204 -1.10 0.40 -9.29
N LEU A 205 -1.08 1.62 -8.74
CA LEU A 205 -1.36 2.86 -9.47
C LEU A 205 -0.10 3.59 -9.88
N ASP A 206 0.84 3.74 -8.93
CA ASP A 206 2.10 4.42 -9.13
C ASP A 206 3.23 3.73 -8.37
N THR A 207 4.43 3.77 -8.96
CA THR A 207 5.66 3.35 -8.30
C THR A 207 6.79 4.26 -8.72
N HIS A 208 7.54 4.77 -7.77
CA HIS A 208 8.72 5.60 -8.02
C HIS A 208 9.77 5.39 -6.93
N SER A 209 10.98 5.89 -7.16
CA SER A 209 12.07 5.83 -6.19
C SER A 209 12.64 7.22 -5.96
N SER A 210 13.15 7.44 -4.76
CA SER A 210 13.91 8.62 -4.38
C SER A 210 15.13 8.18 -3.57
N GLU A 211 16.12 9.05 -3.48
CA GLU A 211 17.34 8.82 -2.70
C GLU A 211 17.36 9.81 -1.54
N ILE A 212 17.61 9.29 -0.34
CA ILE A 212 17.64 10.08 0.89
C ILE A 212 18.87 9.64 1.67
N ASP A 213 19.77 10.59 1.94
CA ASP A 213 21.05 10.34 2.64
C ASP A 213 21.89 9.22 1.99
N GLY A 214 21.84 9.10 0.66
CA GLY A 214 22.56 8.07 -0.09
C GLY A 214 21.87 6.71 -0.17
N GLU A 215 20.72 6.54 0.51
CA GLU A 215 19.97 5.29 0.51
C GLU A 215 18.70 5.40 -0.36
N PRO A 216 18.38 4.37 -1.16
CA PRO A 216 17.17 4.36 -1.96
C PRO A 216 15.92 4.08 -1.10
N TYR A 217 14.87 4.85 -1.39
CA TYR A 217 13.52 4.66 -0.86
C TYR A 217 12.57 4.45 -2.05
N TRP A 218 11.81 3.35 -2.02
CA TRP A 218 10.85 2.99 -3.07
C TRP A 218 9.43 3.24 -2.59
N TYR A 219 8.68 3.99 -3.39
CA TYR A 219 7.33 4.43 -3.11
C TYR A 219 6.35 3.65 -3.99
N CYS A 220 5.19 3.33 -3.43
CA CYS A 220 4.13 2.63 -4.14
C CYS A 220 2.76 3.14 -3.68
N GLU A 221 1.91 3.49 -4.66
CA GLU A 221 0.49 3.74 -4.47
C GLU A 221 -0.30 2.55 -5.04
N TYR A 222 -1.23 2.02 -4.25
CA TYR A 222 -2.04 0.88 -4.68
C TYR A 222 -3.42 0.86 -4.05
N LEU A 223 -4.38 0.26 -4.76
CA LEU A 223 -5.74 0.03 -4.30
C LEU A 223 -5.91 -1.42 -3.88
N VAL A 224 -6.69 -1.65 -2.84
CA VAL A 224 -7.18 -2.98 -2.46
C VAL A 224 -8.69 -2.92 -2.30
N ARG A 225 -9.40 -3.82 -2.97
CA ARG A 225 -10.85 -3.94 -2.87
C ARG A 225 -11.24 -4.35 -1.45
N LYS A 226 -12.25 -3.69 -0.89
CA LYS A 226 -12.87 -4.06 0.39
C LYS A 226 -14.33 -4.45 0.18
N SER A 227 -14.83 -5.26 1.11
CA SER A 227 -16.25 -5.51 1.23
C SER A 227 -16.99 -4.20 1.56
N PRO A 228 -18.23 -4.02 1.08
CA PRO A 228 -19.06 -2.88 1.43
C PRO A 228 -19.16 -2.71 2.95
N THR A 229 -19.12 -1.47 3.44
CA THR A 229 -19.25 -1.16 4.87
C THR A 229 -20.62 -0.55 5.15
N LYS A 230 -21.10 -0.58 6.40
CA LYS A 230 -22.39 0.04 6.76
C LYS A 230 -22.50 1.53 6.40
N LEU A 231 -21.35 2.21 6.27
CA LEU A 231 -21.25 3.63 5.96
C LEU A 231 -21.43 3.95 4.47
N THR A 232 -21.26 2.96 3.60
CA THR A 232 -21.30 3.13 2.14
C THR A 232 -21.89 1.87 1.51
N GLN A 233 -23.12 1.98 1.00
CA GLN A 233 -23.81 0.90 0.29
C GLN A 233 -23.23 0.61 -1.10
N ASP A 234 -22.26 1.40 -1.55
CA ASP A 234 -21.58 1.17 -2.83
C ASP A 234 -20.87 -0.18 -2.83
N SER A 235 -21.14 -1.00 -3.85
CA SER A 235 -20.62 -2.36 -3.98
C SER A 235 -19.12 -2.44 -4.28
N ASN A 236 -18.48 -1.29 -4.54
CA ASN A 236 -17.09 -1.17 -4.99
C ASN A 236 -16.30 -0.18 -4.13
N ILE A 237 -16.20 -0.44 -2.82
CA ILE A 237 -15.30 0.31 -1.95
C ILE A 237 -13.89 -0.23 -2.11
N TYR A 238 -12.94 0.67 -2.35
CA TYR A 238 -11.52 0.37 -2.29
C TYR A 238 -10.89 1.06 -1.08
N ARG A 239 -9.82 0.46 -0.58
CA ARG A 239 -8.88 1.10 0.31
C ARG A 239 -7.69 1.56 -0.51
N HIS A 240 -7.35 2.82 -0.36
CA HIS A 240 -6.19 3.42 -0.97
C HIS A 240 -5.00 3.33 -0.01
N TYR A 241 -3.89 2.79 -0.49
CA TYR A 241 -2.64 2.69 0.23
C TYR A 241 -1.56 3.54 -0.45
N LEU A 242 -0.77 4.19 0.39
CA LEU A 242 0.59 4.62 0.06
C LEU A 242 1.56 3.81 0.89
N ALA A 243 2.68 3.47 0.30
CA ALA A 243 3.77 2.79 0.98
C ALA A 243 5.10 3.39 0.59
N THR A 244 6.02 3.39 1.55
CA THR A 244 7.44 3.64 1.32
C THR A 244 8.21 2.47 1.90
N THR A 245 9.12 1.93 1.11
CA THR A 245 9.98 0.81 1.47
C THR A 245 11.42 1.24 1.40
N ALA A 246 12.19 0.86 2.42
CA ALA A 246 13.64 0.97 2.45
C ALA A 246 14.23 -0.40 2.80
N GLU A 247 15.51 -0.60 2.49
CA GLU A 247 16.22 -1.83 2.79
C GLU A 247 17.29 -1.59 3.86
N ARG A 248 17.41 -2.55 4.79
CA ARG A 248 18.54 -2.66 5.70
C ARG A 248 18.88 -4.12 5.97
N ASN A 249 20.15 -4.46 5.82
CA ASN A 249 20.72 -5.77 6.21
C ASN A 249 19.99 -6.99 5.60
N GLY A 250 19.53 -6.87 4.36
CA GLY A 250 18.79 -7.91 3.63
C GLY A 250 17.29 -7.94 3.89
N TYR A 251 16.72 -6.94 4.60
CA TYR A 251 15.30 -6.88 4.94
C TYR A 251 14.66 -5.59 4.46
N PHE A 252 13.45 -5.72 3.93
CA PHE A 252 12.58 -4.60 3.61
C PHE A 252 11.85 -4.12 4.85
N TYR A 253 11.87 -2.81 5.03
CA TYR A 253 11.11 -2.06 6.02
C TYR A 253 10.13 -1.19 5.26
N SER A 254 8.84 -1.51 5.35
CA SER A 254 7.79 -0.81 4.61
C SER A 254 6.78 -0.18 5.55
N VAL A 255 6.70 1.15 5.57
CA VAL A 255 5.54 1.85 6.14
C VAL A 255 4.42 1.86 5.12
N ASN A 256 3.19 1.66 5.59
CA ASN A 256 1.99 1.71 4.77
C ASN A 256 0.96 2.56 5.47
N ALA A 257 0.46 3.58 4.78
CA ALA A 257 -0.58 4.47 5.24
C ALA A 257 -1.80 4.33 4.33
N SER A 258 -3.00 4.21 4.90
CA SER A 258 -4.19 3.93 4.10
C SER A 258 -5.48 4.50 4.65
N THR A 259 -6.43 4.70 3.73
CA THR A 259 -7.79 5.18 4.00
C THR A 259 -8.78 4.57 2.99
N LEU A 260 -10.07 4.75 3.20
CA LEU A 260 -11.08 4.41 2.21
C LEU A 260 -11.07 5.42 1.05
N SER A 261 -11.24 4.96 -0.19
CA SER A 261 -11.21 5.82 -1.39
C SER A 261 -12.13 7.05 -1.33
N PRO A 262 -13.35 7.01 -0.75
CA PRO A 262 -14.17 8.22 -0.59
C PRO A 262 -13.51 9.33 0.23
N GLN A 263 -12.61 8.98 1.15
CA GLN A 263 -11.89 9.95 1.98
C GLN A 263 -10.56 10.39 1.37
N TRP A 264 -10.09 9.71 0.31
CA TRP A 264 -8.76 9.92 -0.27
C TRP A 264 -8.46 11.38 -0.59
N LYS A 265 -9.40 12.09 -1.21
CA LYS A 265 -9.22 13.51 -1.55
C LYS A 265 -8.97 14.40 -0.33
N LYS A 266 -9.49 14.02 0.85
CA LYS A 266 -9.34 14.78 2.10
C LYS A 266 -8.06 14.42 2.85
N VAL A 267 -7.76 13.12 2.97
CA VAL A 267 -6.69 12.63 3.87
C VAL A 267 -5.46 12.14 3.15
N GLY A 268 -5.53 11.89 1.84
CA GLY A 268 -4.43 11.40 1.00
C GLY A 268 -3.14 12.22 1.15
N PRO A 269 -3.17 13.56 1.03
CA PRO A 269 -1.98 14.40 1.22
C PRO A 269 -1.33 14.26 2.62
N LEU A 270 -2.15 14.00 3.65
CA LEU A 270 -1.66 13.78 5.01
C LEU A 270 -0.94 12.43 5.15
N LEU A 271 -1.44 11.42 4.46
CA LEU A 271 -0.82 10.10 4.39
C LEU A 271 0.44 10.12 3.51
N GLU A 272 0.49 10.97 2.49
CA GLU A 272 1.70 11.21 1.69
C GLU A 272 2.83 11.81 2.53
N LYS A 273 2.52 12.82 3.37
CA LYS A 273 3.48 13.35 4.37
C LYS A 273 3.94 12.26 5.36
N THR A 274 3.06 11.33 5.72
CA THR A 274 3.40 10.20 6.60
C THR A 274 4.43 9.28 5.94
N VAL A 275 4.16 8.79 4.73
CA VAL A 275 5.07 7.83 4.07
C VAL A 275 6.38 8.48 3.63
N SER A 276 6.35 9.73 3.15
CA SER A 276 7.54 10.48 2.76
C SER A 276 8.45 10.85 3.93
N SER A 277 7.93 10.87 5.16
CA SER A 277 8.71 11.12 6.38
C SER A 277 9.39 9.87 6.95
N PHE A 278 9.11 8.69 6.39
CA PHE A 278 9.65 7.43 6.92
C PHE A 278 11.16 7.37 6.76
N ARG A 279 11.88 7.10 7.86
CA ARG A 279 13.33 7.00 7.87
C ARG A 279 13.78 5.77 8.64
N LEU A 280 14.80 5.14 8.11
CA LEU A 280 15.62 4.19 8.85
C LEU A 280 16.60 4.99 9.73
N VAL A 281 16.41 4.94 11.05
CA VAL A 281 17.26 5.67 12.01
C VAL A 281 18.44 4.81 12.46
N SER A 282 19.51 5.43 12.94
CA SER A 282 20.68 4.68 13.41
C SER A 282 20.28 3.67 14.51
N PRO A 283 20.70 2.39 14.40
CA PRO A 283 20.51 1.40 15.45
C PRO A 283 21.05 1.87 16.80
N THR A 284 20.25 1.73 17.85
CA THR A 284 20.66 1.97 19.25
C THR A 284 21.00 0.65 19.93
N GLU A 285 21.34 0.69 21.22
CA GLU A 285 21.55 -0.52 22.04
C GLU A 285 20.29 -1.40 22.11
N ASN A 286 19.11 -0.82 21.89
CA ASN A 286 17.82 -1.51 21.90
C ASN A 286 17.48 -2.18 20.55
N TYR A 287 18.27 -1.92 19.50
CA TYR A 287 17.99 -2.46 18.16
C TYR A 287 18.20 -3.97 18.10
N ILE A 288 17.23 -4.66 17.51
CA ILE A 288 17.27 -6.11 17.31
C ILE A 288 17.09 -6.38 15.82
N ALA A 289 18.16 -6.88 15.20
CA ALA A 289 18.16 -7.18 13.79
C ALA A 289 17.20 -8.34 13.46
N PRO A 290 16.51 -8.32 12.30
CA PRO A 290 15.53 -9.35 11.94
C PRO A 290 16.07 -10.78 11.88
N ASP A 291 17.37 -10.94 11.61
CA ASP A 291 18.09 -12.21 11.53
C ASP A 291 18.50 -12.78 12.89
N LYS A 292 18.48 -11.98 13.96
CA LYS A 292 19.02 -12.38 15.27
C LYS A 292 18.09 -13.22 16.14
N ASP A 293 16.91 -13.61 15.66
CA ASP A 293 16.01 -14.51 16.39
C ASP A 293 14.89 -15.05 15.49
N PRO A 294 15.16 -15.78 14.39
CA PRO A 294 14.12 -16.20 13.47
C PRO A 294 13.31 -17.35 14.09
N TRP A 295 12.40 -17.05 15.02
CA TRP A 295 11.44 -17.99 15.61
C TRP A 295 12.05 -19.35 16.01
N ARG A 296 12.33 -19.57 17.30
CA ARG A 296 12.44 -20.94 17.85
C ARG A 296 11.10 -21.66 17.69
N PHE A 297 10.86 -22.26 16.53
CA PHE A 297 9.94 -23.38 16.42
C PHE A 297 10.62 -24.56 17.13
N TRP A 298 10.01 -24.99 18.24
CA TRP A 298 10.33 -26.25 18.91
C TRP A 298 9.93 -27.43 18.02
#